data_AF-A0A924HV15-F1
#
_entry.id   AF-A0A924HV15-F1
#
_cell.length_a   1.000
_cell.length_b   1.000
_cell.length_c   1.000
_cell.angle_alpha   90.00
_cell.angle_beta   90.00
_cell.angle_gamma   90.00
#
_symmetry.space_group_name_H-M   'P 1'
#
loop_
_entity.id
_entity.type
_entity.pdbx_description
1 polymer ?
#
loop_
_entity_poly.entity_id
_entity_poly.type
_entity_poly.pdbx_seq_one_letter_code
_entity_poly.pdbx_strand_id
1 'polypeptide(L)'
;MEQRTKPYLLEYKKMIEIVNQWPELPFDYFPQIVPDWDNSARAGVKSLVLTGSTPELWAAHVESAYEYVQRYEGDKKLVFIKSWNEWAEGNYLEPDSKWGTRYLEILREVVKKLPNSPSNSTVT
;
A
#
# COMPACT_ATOMS: atom_id res chain seq x y z
N MET A 1 31.11 -4.39 -10.95
CA MET A 1 29.88 -5.01 -10.42
C MET A 1 29.29 -5.86 -11.52
N GLU A 2 28.94 -7.11 -11.24
CA GLU A 2 28.39 -8.03 -12.25
C GLU A 2 26.99 -7.58 -12.68
N GLN A 3 26.73 -7.58 -13.98
CA GLN A 3 25.46 -7.09 -14.53
C GLN A 3 24.36 -8.17 -14.36
N ARG A 4 23.24 -7.81 -13.73
CA ARG A 4 22.12 -8.73 -13.51
C ARG A 4 21.51 -9.18 -14.85
N THR A 5 21.15 -10.46 -14.94
CA THR A 5 20.51 -11.06 -16.13
C THR A 5 18.99 -11.21 -16.00
N LYS A 6 18.42 -10.92 -14.83
CA LYS A 6 16.99 -11.00 -14.55
C LYS A 6 16.55 -9.91 -13.57
N PRO A 7 15.24 -9.59 -13.51
CA PRO A 7 14.67 -8.71 -12.50
C PRO A 7 15.07 -9.09 -11.08
N TYR A 8 15.12 -8.10 -10.20
CA TYR A 8 15.22 -8.35 -8.77
C TYR A 8 13.85 -8.72 -8.22
N LEU A 9 13.72 -9.94 -7.72
CA LEU A 9 12.48 -10.42 -7.10
C LEU A 9 12.56 -10.21 -5.59
N LEU A 10 11.49 -9.67 -5.02
CA LEU A 10 11.35 -9.48 -3.58
C LEU A 10 9.94 -9.90 -3.16
N GLU A 11 9.84 -10.78 -2.17
CA GLU A 11 8.52 -11.15 -1.61
C GLU A 11 7.84 -9.91 -1.04
N TYR A 12 6.58 -9.69 -1.39
CA TYR A 12 5.76 -8.57 -0.92
C TYR A 12 5.70 -8.54 0.61
N LYS A 13 5.56 -9.72 1.24
CA LYS A 13 5.65 -9.87 2.69
C LYS A 13 6.94 -9.28 3.26
N LYS A 14 8.08 -9.53 2.59
CA LYS A 14 9.38 -9.00 3.03
C LYS A 14 9.49 -7.50 2.82
N MET A 15 8.91 -7.00 1.74
CA MET A 15 8.82 -5.56 1.47
C MET A 15 8.06 -4.86 2.60
N ILE A 16 6.85 -5.32 2.95
CA ILE A 16 6.05 -4.69 4.01
C ILE A 16 6.68 -4.82 5.41
N GLU A 17 7.40 -5.91 5.70
CA GLU A 17 8.20 -6.03 6.94
C GLU A 17 9.28 -4.94 7.06
N ILE A 18 9.80 -4.45 5.93
CA ILE A 18 10.83 -3.41 5.89
C ILE A 18 10.18 -2.02 5.89
N VAL A 19 9.22 -1.76 5.00
CA VAL A 19 8.66 -0.42 4.84
C VAL A 19 7.72 -0.01 5.97
N ASN A 20 7.16 -0.99 6.70
CA ASN A 20 6.40 -0.73 7.92
C ASN A 20 7.29 -0.40 9.14
N GLN A 21 8.62 -0.33 8.97
CA GLN A 21 9.52 0.21 9.97
C GLN A 21 9.55 1.73 9.82
N TRP A 22 8.52 2.37 10.35
CA TRP A 22 8.31 3.80 10.18
C TRP A 22 9.39 4.62 10.91
N PRO A 23 9.99 5.64 10.26
CA PRO A 23 11.11 6.37 10.83
C PRO A 23 10.66 7.40 11.88
N GLU A 24 11.57 7.71 12.80
CA GLU A 24 11.48 8.85 13.71
C GLU A 24 12.29 10.02 13.11
N LEU A 25 11.58 11.01 12.56
CA LEU A 25 12.18 12.15 11.86
C LEU A 25 11.84 13.46 12.60
N PRO A 26 12.68 14.51 12.48
CA PRO A 26 12.39 15.82 13.07
C PRO A 26 11.28 16.61 12.35
N PHE A 27 10.52 15.96 11.47
CA PHE A 27 9.43 16.51 10.67
C PHE A 27 8.33 15.46 10.45
N ASP A 28 7.15 15.90 10.04
CA ASP A 28 6.01 15.02 9.77
C ASP A 28 6.32 14.07 8.59
N TYR A 29 6.10 12.77 8.79
CA TYR A 29 6.26 11.74 7.79
C TYR A 29 4.90 11.14 7.46
N PHE A 30 4.49 11.23 6.20
CA PHE A 30 3.22 10.67 5.75
C PHE A 30 3.49 9.35 5.03
N PRO A 31 3.03 8.21 5.56
CA PRO A 31 3.28 6.90 4.94
C PRO A 31 2.74 6.85 3.52
N GLN A 32 3.51 6.20 2.63
CA GLN A 32 3.01 5.77 1.33
C GLN A 32 2.88 4.25 1.33
N ILE A 33 1.70 3.75 1.01
CA ILE A 33 1.43 2.31 0.90
C ILE A 33 1.22 1.90 -0.56
N VAL A 34 1.63 0.67 -0.88
CA VAL A 34 1.57 0.08 -2.25
C VAL A 34 1.01 -1.34 -2.19
N PRO A 35 -0.06 -1.69 -2.94
CA PRO A 35 -0.60 -3.06 -2.95
C PRO A 35 0.28 -4.07 -3.69
N ASP A 36 1.04 -3.65 -4.71
CA ASP A 36 1.98 -4.51 -5.44
C ASP A 36 2.99 -3.64 -6.22
N TRP A 37 3.97 -4.26 -6.88
CA TRP A 37 4.92 -3.57 -7.75
C TRP A 37 5.61 -4.47 -8.77
N ASP A 38 5.47 -4.17 -10.05
CA ASP A 38 6.21 -4.79 -11.15
C ASP A 38 6.52 -3.76 -12.24
N ASN A 39 7.73 -3.21 -12.25
CA ASN A 39 8.16 -2.28 -13.31
C ASN A 39 8.95 -2.96 -14.44
N SER A 40 8.84 -4.29 -14.61
CA SER A 40 9.59 -5.06 -15.61
C SER A 40 9.24 -4.68 -17.04
N ALA A 41 7.99 -4.30 -17.31
CA ALA A 41 7.54 -3.83 -18.63
C ALA A 41 8.35 -2.62 -19.15
N ARG A 42 8.85 -1.77 -18.24
CA ARG A 42 9.62 -0.56 -18.57
C ARG A 42 11.13 -0.73 -18.34
N ALA A 43 11.52 -1.41 -17.27
CA ALA A 43 12.91 -1.48 -16.82
C ALA A 43 13.64 -2.78 -17.20
N GLY A 44 12.93 -3.78 -17.72
CA GLY A 44 13.51 -5.07 -18.12
C GLY A 44 14.31 -5.71 -16.98
N VAL A 45 15.55 -6.11 -17.23
CA VAL A 45 16.43 -6.76 -16.24
C VAL A 45 16.81 -5.86 -15.04
N LYS A 46 16.58 -4.54 -15.13
CA LYS A 46 16.85 -3.59 -14.04
C LYS A 46 15.65 -3.40 -13.11
N SER A 47 14.54 -4.10 -13.35
CA SER A 47 13.31 -3.97 -12.58
C SER A 47 13.38 -4.57 -11.18
N LEU A 48 12.48 -4.07 -10.34
CA LEU A 48 12.02 -4.71 -9.12
C LEU A 48 10.65 -5.31 -9.43
N VAL A 49 10.45 -6.57 -9.04
CA VAL A 49 9.16 -7.24 -9.10
C VAL A 49 8.86 -7.80 -7.72
N LEU A 50 7.73 -7.39 -7.17
CA LEU A 50 7.20 -7.96 -5.95
C LEU A 50 6.47 -9.26 -6.26
N THR A 51 6.70 -10.26 -5.41
CA THR A 51 6.11 -11.58 -5.55
C THR A 51 5.22 -11.89 -4.34
N GLY A 52 4.15 -12.65 -4.57
CA GLY A 52 3.29 -13.10 -3.48
C GLY A 52 2.42 -12.01 -2.84
N SER A 53 2.13 -10.90 -3.51
CA SER A 53 1.13 -9.93 -3.03
C SER A 53 -0.26 -10.57 -2.98
N THR A 54 -0.96 -10.38 -1.86
CA THR A 54 -2.35 -10.81 -1.65
C THR A 54 -3.14 -9.73 -0.92
N PRO A 55 -4.49 -9.74 -1.02
CA PRO A 55 -5.35 -8.86 -0.23
C PRO A 55 -5.04 -8.92 1.28
N GLU A 56 -4.70 -10.09 1.83
CA GLU A 56 -4.40 -10.24 3.25
C GLU A 56 -3.11 -9.51 3.67
N LEU A 57 -2.07 -9.56 2.83
CA LEU A 57 -0.84 -8.80 3.07
C LEU A 57 -1.06 -7.29 2.87
N TRP A 58 -1.92 -6.91 1.90
CA TRP A 58 -2.36 -5.54 1.74
C TRP A 58 -3.06 -5.02 3.00
N ALA A 59 -3.96 -5.81 3.60
CA ALA A 59 -4.62 -5.45 4.86
C ALA A 59 -3.62 -5.17 5.98
N ALA A 60 -2.61 -6.04 6.16
CA ALA A 60 -1.55 -5.82 7.13
C ALA A 60 -0.75 -4.52 6.88
N HIS A 61 -0.49 -4.18 5.62
CA HIS A 61 0.19 -2.94 5.25
C HIS A 61 -0.66 -1.70 5.53
N VAL A 62 -1.96 -1.74 5.20
CA VAL A 62 -2.92 -0.67 5.50
C VAL A 62 -3.08 -0.47 7.02
N GLU A 63 -3.23 -1.56 7.78
CA GLU A 63 -3.37 -1.51 9.24
C GLU A 63 -2.13 -0.89 9.89
N SER A 64 -0.92 -1.28 9.45
CA SER A 64 0.32 -0.71 9.98
C SER A 64 0.46 0.80 9.70
N ALA A 65 0.13 1.25 8.48
CA ALA A 65 0.17 2.68 8.15
C ALA A 65 -0.89 3.47 8.93
N TYR A 66 -2.08 2.89 9.09
CA TYR A 66 -3.15 3.47 9.88
C TYR A 66 -2.76 3.67 11.34
N GLU A 67 -2.16 2.64 11.96
CA GLU A 67 -1.67 2.69 13.34
C GLU A 67 -0.59 3.75 13.49
N TYR A 68 0.36 3.83 12.55
CA TYR A 68 1.43 4.83 12.59
C TYR A 68 0.88 6.26 12.61
N VAL A 69 -0.06 6.59 11.73
CA VAL A 69 -0.58 7.96 11.64
C VAL A 69 -1.45 8.36 12.84
N GLN A 70 -1.84 7.42 13.71
CA GLN A 70 -2.54 7.77 14.96
C GLN A 70 -1.72 8.64 15.90
N ARG A 71 -0.39 8.67 15.74
CA ARG A 71 0.50 9.56 16.48
C ARG A 71 0.30 11.05 16.16
N TYR A 72 -0.31 11.35 15.02
CA TYR A 72 -0.56 12.72 14.57
C TYR A 72 -1.93 13.22 15.03
N GLU A 73 -2.10 14.54 15.09
CA GLU A 73 -3.38 15.19 15.41
C GLU A 73 -4.06 15.76 14.17
N GLY A 74 -5.40 15.79 14.19
CA GLY A 74 -6.23 16.44 13.17
C GLY A 74 -5.93 15.96 11.75
N ASP A 75 -5.78 16.93 10.84
CA ASP A 75 -5.62 16.70 9.39
C ASP A 75 -4.26 16.12 9.00
N LYS A 76 -3.37 15.88 9.95
CA LYS A 76 -2.08 15.23 9.72
C LYS A 76 -2.15 13.71 9.70
N LYS A 77 -3.31 13.12 10.00
CA LYS A 77 -3.53 11.66 9.92
C LYS A 77 -3.69 11.19 8.47
N LEU A 78 -2.67 11.45 7.64
CA LEU A 78 -2.70 11.19 6.20
C LEU A 78 -1.85 9.97 5.84
N VAL A 79 -2.41 9.10 5.00
CA VAL A 79 -1.71 8.01 4.33
C VAL A 79 -1.89 8.17 2.83
N PHE A 80 -0.80 8.14 2.08
CA PHE A 80 -0.82 8.18 0.63
C PHE A 80 -0.89 6.76 0.07
N ILE A 81 -1.82 6.53 -0.85
CA ILE A 81 -1.88 5.26 -1.56
C ILE A 81 -1.32 5.48 -2.96
N LYS A 82 -0.25 4.78 -3.29
CA LYS A 82 0.23 4.66 -4.66
C LYS A 82 -0.22 3.28 -5.14
N SER A 83 -1.18 3.15 -6.04
CA SER A 83 -1.98 4.20 -6.68
C SER A 83 -3.41 3.74 -6.94
N TRP A 84 -4.26 4.62 -7.48
CA TRP A 84 -5.58 4.19 -7.96
C TRP A 84 -5.44 3.20 -9.13
N ASN A 85 -4.65 3.52 -10.16
CA ASN A 85 -4.69 2.81 -11.45
C ASN A 85 -3.36 2.73 -12.22
N GLU A 86 -2.22 2.58 -11.56
CA GLU A 86 -0.92 2.32 -12.23
C GLU A 86 -0.77 0.84 -12.62
N TRP A 87 -1.59 0.43 -13.58
CA TRP A 87 -1.62 -0.94 -14.10
C TRP A 87 -0.28 -1.43 -14.66
N ALA A 88 0.48 -0.54 -15.29
CA ALA A 88 1.78 -0.89 -15.87
C ALA A 88 2.88 -1.15 -14.83
N GLU A 89 2.63 -0.83 -13.55
CA GLU A 89 3.49 -1.22 -12.42
C GLU A 89 2.83 -2.27 -11.51
N GLY A 90 1.69 -2.85 -11.91
CA GLY A 90 0.88 -3.73 -11.05
C GLY A 90 0.32 -3.03 -9.80
N ASN A 91 0.52 -1.72 -9.66
CA ASN A 91 0.35 -1.00 -8.42
C ASN A 91 -0.96 -0.20 -8.41
N TYR A 92 -2.08 -0.92 -8.35
CA TYR A 92 -3.42 -0.37 -8.52
C TYR A 92 -4.38 -0.84 -7.41
N LEU A 93 -5.40 -0.01 -7.14
CA LEU A 93 -6.56 -0.36 -6.32
C LEU A 93 -7.83 -0.52 -7.14
N GLU A 94 -7.83 -0.02 -8.37
CA GLU A 94 -8.93 -0.15 -9.31
C GLU A 94 -9.35 -1.63 -9.43
N PRO A 95 -10.66 -1.94 -9.36
CA PRO A 95 -11.11 -3.32 -9.41
C PRO A 95 -10.65 -4.06 -10.66
N ASP A 96 -10.22 -5.30 -10.47
CA ASP A 96 -9.70 -6.15 -11.53
C ASP A 96 -10.46 -7.48 -11.62
N SER A 97 -10.05 -8.36 -12.53
CA SER A 97 -10.63 -9.70 -12.65
C SER A 97 -10.07 -10.73 -11.65
N LYS A 98 -8.95 -10.42 -10.97
CA LYS A 98 -8.23 -11.35 -10.08
C LYS A 98 -8.76 -11.27 -8.65
N TRP A 99 -8.87 -10.06 -8.15
CA TRP A 99 -9.26 -9.68 -6.80
C TRP A 99 -10.53 -8.84 -6.75
N GLY A 100 -11.07 -8.37 -7.87
CA GLY A 100 -12.31 -7.57 -7.86
C GLY A 100 -12.15 -6.34 -6.98
N THR A 101 -13.08 -6.15 -6.04
CA THR A 101 -13.10 -5.02 -5.10
C THR A 101 -12.33 -5.24 -3.80
N ARG A 102 -11.66 -6.39 -3.62
CA ARG A 102 -11.09 -6.79 -2.31
C ARG A 102 -10.14 -5.76 -1.70
N TYR A 103 -9.29 -5.10 -2.50
CA TYR A 103 -8.39 -4.06 -1.97
C TYR A 103 -9.14 -2.84 -1.41
N LEU A 104 -10.24 -2.44 -2.05
CA LEU A 104 -11.10 -1.33 -1.59
C LEU A 104 -11.93 -1.72 -0.36
N GLU A 105 -12.41 -2.97 -0.32
CA GLU A 105 -13.12 -3.51 0.84
C GLU A 105 -12.24 -3.49 2.09
N ILE A 106 -10.99 -3.92 1.97
CA ILE A 106 -10.01 -3.86 3.06
C ILE A 106 -9.78 -2.44 3.54
N LEU A 107 -9.59 -1.47 2.63
CA LEU A 107 -9.45 -0.06 3.01
C LEU A 107 -10.68 0.41 3.81
N ARG A 108 -11.87 0.09 3.32
CA ARG A 108 -13.13 0.43 3.99
C ARG A 108 -13.22 -0.22 5.37
N GLU A 109 -12.84 -1.48 5.50
CA GLU A 109 -12.86 -2.23 6.76
C GLU A 109 -11.92 -1.62 7.80
N VAL A 110 -10.66 -1.35 7.41
CA VAL A 110 -9.67 -0.75 8.32
C VAL A 110 -10.12 0.64 8.78
N VAL A 111 -10.62 1.48 7.86
CA VAL A 111 -11.14 2.81 8.19
C VAL A 111 -12.43 2.75 9.03
N LYS A 112 -13.24 1.69 8.89
CA LYS A 112 -14.47 1.51 9.67
C LYS A 112 -14.27 0.95 11.07
N LYS A 113 -13.20 0.21 11.34
CA LYS A 113 -12.89 -0.35 12.68
C LYS A 113 -12.66 0.75 13.75
N LEU A 114 -12.92 2.01 13.44
CA LEU A 114 -12.48 3.17 14.20
C LEU A 114 -13.65 3.82 14.96
N PRO A 115 -13.47 4.15 16.25
CA PRO A 115 -14.54 4.67 17.12
C PRO A 115 -15.05 6.08 16.75
N ASN A 116 -14.48 6.75 15.74
CA ASN A 116 -14.82 8.12 15.35
C ASN A 116 -15.17 8.29 13.86
N SER A 117 -15.56 7.23 13.14
CA SER A 117 -16.15 7.45 11.81
C SER A 117 -17.41 8.30 11.96
N PRO A 118 -17.51 9.49 11.33
CA PRO A 118 -18.76 10.23 11.31
C PRO A 118 -19.81 9.29 10.72
N SER A 119 -20.85 9.00 11.50
CA SER A 119 -21.98 8.21 11.04
C SER A 119 -22.43 8.78 9.70
N ASN A 120 -22.41 7.94 8.65
CA ASN A 120 -22.91 8.26 7.32
C ASN A 120 -24.15 9.14 7.43
N SER A 121 -23.99 10.44 7.19
CA SER A 121 -25.12 11.35 7.07
C SER A 121 -25.72 11.04 5.71
N THR A 122 -26.84 10.34 5.71
CA THR A 122 -27.65 10.10 4.51
C THR A 122 -27.95 11.46 3.88
N VAL A 123 -27.32 11.74 2.74
CA VAL A 123 -27.75 12.84 1.89
C VAL A 123 -29.09 12.40 1.31
N THR A 124 -30.15 13.06 1.75
CA THR A 124 -31.50 13.00 1.16
C THR A 124 -31.62 14.11 0.14
#